data_AF-A0A2H9SAF2-F1
#
_entry.id   AF-A0A2H9SAF2-F1
#
_cell.length_a   1.000
_cell.length_b   1.000
_cell.length_c   1.000
_cell.angle_alpha   90.00
_cell.angle_beta   90.00
_cell.angle_gamma   90.00
#
_symmetry.space_group_name_H-M   'P 1'
#
loop_
_entity.id
_entity.type
_entity.pdbx_description
1 polymer ?
#
loop_
_entity_poly.entity_id
_entity_poly.type
_entity_poly.pdbx_seq_one_letter_code
_entity_poly.pdbx_strand_id
1 'polypeptide(L)'
;MPLDFYTITPEKYELIVPGETQTFTITFKADIEEKEYFIKFIVISDEGSEEVDATLNVKEKKKPLYLPLKSEISSQTIIVVILLILTLAVILWKQRGLEEQLQAMEKQIMKSRTEKDVKEDIAKIKKYKEKLNKKLEQLKEELKNK
;
A
#
# COMPACT_ATOMS: atom_id res chain seq x y z
N MET A 1 -34.63 23.49 24.28
CA MET A 1 -34.47 24.28 23.03
C MET A 1 -35.84 24.80 22.64
N PRO A 2 -35.98 26.05 22.15
CA PRO A 2 -37.24 26.47 21.55
C PRO A 2 -37.54 25.57 20.35
N LEU A 3 -38.75 25.03 20.28
CA LEU A 3 -39.26 24.36 19.10
C LEU A 3 -39.68 25.48 18.13
N ASP A 4 -38.87 25.74 17.12
CA ASP A 4 -39.30 26.62 16.04
C ASP A 4 -40.28 25.85 15.17
N PHE A 5 -41.55 26.26 15.18
CA PHE A 5 -42.60 25.67 14.36
C PHE A 5 -42.66 26.40 13.02
N TYR A 6 -42.50 25.66 11.92
CA TYR A 6 -42.67 26.17 10.56
C TYR A 6 -43.83 25.46 9.90
N THR A 7 -44.87 26.22 9.52
CA THR A 7 -46.00 25.69 8.73
C THR A 7 -45.72 25.92 7.25
N ILE A 8 -45.65 24.85 6.48
CA ILE A 8 -45.54 24.91 5.02
C ILE A 8 -46.90 24.54 4.43
N THR A 9 -47.63 25.53 3.94
CA THR A 9 -48.89 25.31 3.21
C THR A 9 -48.61 25.49 1.72
N PRO A 10 -48.71 24.44 0.89
CA PRO A 10 -48.56 24.61 -0.55
C PRO A 10 -49.69 25.49 -1.10
N GLU A 11 -49.35 26.44 -1.99
CA GLU A 11 -50.35 27.31 -2.64
C GLU A 11 -51.34 26.52 -3.51
N LYS A 12 -50.88 25.40 -4.06
CA LYS A 12 -51.68 24.45 -4.84
C LYS A 12 -51.21 23.04 -4.52
N TYR A 13 -52.16 22.16 -4.25
CA TYR A 13 -51.95 20.72 -4.30
C TYR A 13 -52.70 20.19 -5.51
N GLU A 14 -52.05 19.34 -6.30
CA GLU A 14 -52.76 18.55 -7.29
C GLU A 14 -53.60 17.50 -6.56
N LEU A 15 -54.69 17.06 -7.19
CA LEU A 15 -55.50 15.98 -6.64
C LEU A 15 -54.63 14.71 -6.61
N ILE A 16 -54.34 14.21 -5.42
CA ILE A 16 -53.59 12.95 -5.24
C ILE A 16 -54.61 11.81 -5.28
N VAL A 17 -54.51 10.93 -6.27
CA VAL A 17 -55.41 9.77 -6.40
C VAL A 17 -54.98 8.67 -5.40
N PRO A 18 -55.90 7.85 -4.86
CA PRO A 18 -55.53 6.73 -3.99
C PRO A 18 -54.49 5.82 -4.64
N GLY A 19 -53.37 5.62 -3.96
CA GLY A 19 -52.24 4.80 -4.43
C GLY A 19 -51.16 5.55 -5.19
N GLU A 20 -51.35 6.84 -5.50
CA GLU A 20 -50.28 7.68 -6.04
C GLU A 20 -49.32 8.16 -4.94
N THR A 21 -48.03 8.25 -5.28
CA THR A 21 -46.98 8.77 -4.39
C THR A 21 -46.55 10.15 -4.87
N GLN A 22 -46.84 11.17 -4.07
CA GLN A 22 -46.33 12.53 -4.29
C GLN A 22 -45.11 12.80 -3.41
N THR A 23 -44.04 13.34 -3.99
CA THR A 23 -42.83 13.73 -3.25
C THR A 23 -42.77 15.24 -3.08
N PHE A 24 -42.49 15.70 -1.86
CA PHE A 24 -42.26 17.12 -1.54
C PHE A 24 -40.81 17.32 -1.09
N THR A 25 -40.18 18.38 -1.60
CA THR A 25 -38.81 18.74 -1.22
C THR A 25 -38.81 20.01 -0.38
N ILE A 26 -38.37 19.90 0.87
CA ILE A 26 -38.20 21.05 1.76
C ILE A 26 -36.72 21.42 1.77
N THR A 27 -36.41 22.66 1.39
CA THR A 27 -35.03 23.17 1.36
C THR A 27 -34.86 24.25 2.43
N PHE A 28 -33.98 23.98 3.40
CA PHE A 28 -33.61 24.96 4.42
C PHE A 28 -32.42 25.79 3.93
N LYS A 29 -32.63 27.10 3.70
CA LYS A 29 -31.57 28.07 3.43
C LYS A 29 -31.08 28.70 4.74
N ALA A 30 -30.47 27.91 5.61
CA ALA A 30 -29.87 28.40 6.84
C ALA A 30 -28.42 27.92 6.94
N ASP A 31 -27.56 28.73 7.57
CA ASP A 31 -26.33 28.22 8.17
C ASP A 31 -26.76 27.35 9.36
N ILE A 32 -26.93 26.05 9.11
CA ILE A 32 -27.37 25.08 10.11
C ILE A 32 -26.17 24.74 11.00
N GLU A 33 -26.29 25.03 12.30
CA GLU A 33 -25.27 24.73 13.32
C GLU A 33 -25.03 23.21 13.44
N GLU A 34 -23.82 22.83 13.89
CA GLU A 34 -23.52 21.45 14.27
C GLU A 34 -24.30 21.05 15.53
N LYS A 35 -25.46 20.42 15.33
CA LYS A 35 -26.26 19.78 16.38
C LYS A 35 -27.24 18.76 15.80
N GLU A 36 -27.92 18.08 16.71
CA GLU A 36 -29.04 17.19 16.41
C GLU A 36 -30.33 18.02 16.30
N TYR A 37 -31.06 17.83 15.21
CA TYR A 37 -32.35 18.48 14.94
C TYR A 37 -33.44 17.41 14.92
N PHE A 38 -34.46 17.61 15.76
CA PHE A 38 -35.68 16.82 15.76
C PHE A 38 -36.69 17.48 14.81
N ILE A 39 -37.10 16.75 13.78
CA ILE A 39 -38.04 17.21 12.76
C ILE A 39 -39.29 16.37 12.91
N LYS A 40 -40.43 17.01 13.18
CA LYS A 40 -41.74 16.37 13.20
C LYS A 40 -42.54 16.83 11.99
N PHE A 41 -42.96 15.88 11.17
CA PHE A 41 -43.90 16.12 10.08
C PHE A 41 -45.30 15.78 10.56
N ILE A 42 -46.23 16.71 10.37
CA ILE A 42 -47.65 16.50 10.65
C ILE A 42 -48.36 16.68 9.31
N VAL A 43 -48.92 15.60 8.80
CA VAL A 43 -49.72 15.60 7.57
C VAL A 43 -51.17 15.57 7.98
N ILE A 44 -51.96 16.55 7.53
CA ILE A 44 -53.39 16.66 7.84
C ILE A 44 -54.14 16.61 6.50
N SER A 45 -55.13 15.73 6.43
CA SER A 45 -56.03 15.54 5.30
C SER A 45 -57.48 15.45 5.77
N ASP A 46 -58.42 15.44 4.83
CA ASP A 46 -59.85 15.24 5.13
C ASP A 46 -60.13 13.85 5.74
N GLU A 47 -59.25 12.87 5.48
CA GLU A 47 -59.37 11.49 5.99
C GLU A 47 -58.74 11.31 7.39
N GLY A 48 -57.95 12.28 7.85
CA GLY A 48 -57.28 12.23 9.15
C GLY A 48 -55.90 12.88 9.15
N SER A 49 -55.16 12.64 10.23
CA SER A 49 -53.81 13.17 10.43
C SER A 49 -52.80 12.06 10.70
N GLU A 50 -51.61 12.18 10.13
CA GLU A 50 -50.47 11.31 10.38
C GLU A 50 -49.26 12.11 10.86
N GLU A 51 -48.54 11.58 11.84
CA GLU A 51 -47.32 12.18 12.38
C GLU A 51 -46.12 11.29 12.06
N VAL A 52 -45.06 11.91 11.53
CA VAL A 52 -43.78 11.24 11.22
C VAL A 52 -42.65 11.99 11.89
N ASP A 53 -41.94 11.32 12.78
CA ASP A 53 -40.74 11.86 13.45
C ASP A 53 -39.47 11.50 12.68
N ALA A 54 -38.58 12.47 12.52
CA ALA A 54 -37.29 12.33 11.86
C ALA A 54 -36.19 13.07 12.62
N THR A 55 -34.96 12.58 12.52
CA THR A 55 -33.80 13.18 13.17
C THR A 55 -32.73 13.52 12.13
N LEU A 56 -32.30 14.78 12.10
CA LEU A 56 -31.19 15.25 11.27
C LEU A 56 -29.97 15.53 12.15
N ASN A 57 -28.89 14.78 11.91
CA ASN A 57 -27.61 14.98 12.59
C ASN A 57 -26.66 15.77 11.69
N VAL A 58 -26.43 17.04 12.02
CA VAL A 58 -25.47 17.90 11.33
C VAL A 58 -24.12 17.79 12.02
N LYS A 59 -23.07 17.47 11.25
CA LYS A 59 -21.69 17.38 11.75
C LYS A 59 -20.79 18.27 10.91
N GLU A 60 -19.87 18.98 11.55
CA GLU A 60 -18.86 19.71 10.81
C GLU A 60 -17.95 18.72 10.07
N LYS A 61 -17.68 19.03 8.80
CA LYS A 61 -16.67 18.30 8.04
C LYS A 61 -15.29 18.65 8.59
N LYS A 62 -14.83 17.92 9.61
CA LYS A 62 -13.47 18.04 10.13
C LYS A 62 -12.48 17.85 8.97
N LYS A 63 -11.76 18.93 8.62
CA LYS A 63 -10.61 18.81 7.71
C LYS A 63 -9.60 17.87 8.35
N PRO A 64 -9.05 16.87 7.64
CA PRO A 64 -8.01 16.04 8.21
C PRO A 64 -6.82 16.93 8.57
N LEU A 65 -6.53 17.02 9.88
CA LEU A 65 -5.37 17.72 10.38
C LEU A 65 -4.15 16.85 10.09
N TYR A 66 -3.47 17.13 8.97
CA TYR A 66 -2.17 16.54 8.70
C TYR A 66 -1.16 17.14 9.67
N LEU A 67 -0.96 16.49 10.82
CA LEU A 67 0.25 16.74 11.62
C LEU A 67 1.43 16.14 10.85
N PRO A 68 2.51 16.90 10.62
CA PRO A 68 3.74 16.28 10.15
C PRO A 68 4.19 15.28 11.21
N LEU A 69 4.24 13.99 10.85
CA LEU A 69 4.90 12.98 11.67
C LEU A 69 6.35 13.42 11.83
N LYS A 70 6.67 14.00 12.99
CA LYS A 70 8.04 14.16 13.42
C LYS A 70 8.54 12.74 13.69
N SER A 71 9.25 12.16 12.73
CA SER A 71 9.86 10.85 12.89
C SER A 71 10.92 10.95 13.99
N GLU A 72 10.55 10.60 15.22
CA GLU A 72 11.52 10.34 16.28
C GLU A 72 12.30 9.08 15.88
N ILE A 73 13.47 9.29 15.29
CA ILE A 73 14.43 8.20 15.09
C ILE A 73 14.86 7.76 16.48
N SER A 74 14.25 6.68 16.97
CA SER A 74 14.63 6.06 18.23
C SER A 74 16.11 5.71 18.20
N SER A 75 16.84 6.03 19.28
CA SER A 75 18.27 5.70 19.40
C SER A 75 18.57 4.22 19.16
N GLN A 76 17.59 3.34 19.34
CA GLN A 76 17.70 1.91 19.06
C GLN A 76 17.88 1.61 17.56
N THR A 77 17.19 2.33 16.67
CA THR A 77 17.35 2.17 15.22
C THR A 77 18.74 2.54 14.73
N ILE A 78 19.38 3.54 15.34
CA ILE A 78 20.75 3.97 14.99
C ILE A 78 21.77 2.87 15.38
N ILE A 79 21.62 2.28 16.57
CA ILE A 79 22.51 1.22 17.06
C ILE A 79 22.45 -0.03 16.17
N VAL A 80 21.26 -0.42 15.73
CA VAL A 80 21.09 -1.58 14.83
C VAL A 80 21.78 -1.34 13.48
N VAL A 81 21.64 -0.14 12.90
CA VAL A 81 22.31 0.20 11.63
C VAL A 81 23.84 0.19 11.78
N ILE A 82 24.38 0.71 12.89
CA ILE A 82 25.82 0.69 13.15
C ILE A 82 26.35 -0.74 13.27
N LEU A 83 25.65 -1.62 14.00
CA LEU A 83 26.01 -3.04 14.10
C LEU A 83 26.00 -3.74 12.74
N LEU A 84 25.04 -3.40 11.87
CA LEU A 84 24.94 -3.96 10.53
C LEU A 84 26.11 -3.50 9.64
N ILE A 85 26.52 -2.24 9.72
CA ILE A 85 27.69 -1.71 9.00
C ILE A 85 28.98 -2.38 9.49
N LEU A 86 29.15 -2.58 10.80
CA LEU A 86 30.34 -3.24 11.36
C LEU A 86 30.46 -4.70 10.93
N THR A 87 29.35 -5.45 10.89
CA THR A 87 29.37 -6.83 10.41
C THR A 87 29.73 -6.91 8.92
N LEU A 88 29.19 -6.01 8.09
CA LEU A 88 29.57 -5.91 6.67
C LEU A 88 31.06 -5.57 6.50
N ALA A 89 31.60 -4.65 7.29
CA ALA A 89 33.02 -4.29 7.23
C ALA A 89 33.93 -5.48 7.55
N VAL A 90 33.58 -6.31 8.54
CA VAL A 90 34.34 -7.53 8.88
C VAL A 90 34.27 -8.56 7.75
N ILE A 91 33.11 -8.74 7.14
CA ILE A 91 32.94 -9.64 5.99
C ILE A 91 33.81 -9.19 4.81
N LEU A 92 33.81 -7.89 4.51
CA LEU A 92 34.62 -7.31 3.42
C LEU A 92 36.12 -7.44 3.69
N TRP A 93 36.58 -7.24 4.93
CA TRP A 93 37.98 -7.47 5.30
C TRP A 93 38.40 -8.93 5.10
N LYS A 94 37.54 -9.87 5.48
CA LYS A 94 37.83 -11.30 5.30
C LYS A 94 37.91 -11.69 3.82
N GLN A 95 37.05 -11.13 2.97
CA GLN A 95 37.12 -11.34 1.51
C GLN A 95 38.43 -10.82 0.92
N ARG A 96 38.87 -9.62 1.32
CA ARG A 96 40.12 -9.04 0.81
C ARG A 96 41.35 -9.88 1.17
N GLY A 97 41.40 -10.43 2.38
CA GLY A 97 42.49 -11.33 2.78
C GLY A 97 42.55 -12.64 1.98
N LEU A 98 41.40 -13.15 1.54
CA LEU A 98 41.33 -14.34 0.68
C LEU A 98 41.88 -14.07 -0.73
N GLU A 99 41.66 -12.89 -1.30
CA GLU A 99 42.21 -12.51 -2.61
C GLU A 99 43.74 -12.42 -2.59
N GLU A 100 44.32 -11.87 -1.53
CA GLU A 100 45.78 -11.81 -1.36
C GLU A 100 46.40 -13.20 -1.22
N GLN A 101 45.73 -14.12 -0.52
CA GLN A 101 46.16 -15.52 -0.44
C GLN A 101 46.01 -16.26 -1.77
N LEU A 102 44.95 -15.97 -2.54
CA LEU A 102 44.75 -16.54 -3.87
C LEU A 102 45.87 -16.10 -4.83
N GLN A 103 46.22 -14.81 -4.83
CA GLN A 103 47.33 -14.31 -5.65
C GLN A 103 48.69 -14.85 -5.22
N ALA A 104 48.91 -15.04 -3.92
CA ALA A 104 50.12 -15.68 -3.41
C ALA A 104 50.19 -17.16 -3.83
N MET A 105 49.07 -17.88 -3.78
CA MET A 105 48.96 -19.25 -4.29
C MET A 105 49.15 -19.32 -5.80
N GLU A 106 48.54 -18.42 -6.59
CA GLU A 106 48.74 -18.37 -8.05
C GLU A 106 50.20 -18.09 -8.42
N LYS A 107 50.88 -17.18 -7.71
CA LYS A 107 52.32 -16.95 -7.91
C LYS A 107 53.16 -18.16 -7.55
N GLN A 108 52.82 -18.90 -6.49
CA GLN A 108 53.51 -20.14 -6.15
C GLN A 108 53.23 -21.26 -7.16
N ILE A 109 52.01 -21.35 -7.66
CA ILE A 109 51.60 -22.32 -8.70
C ILE A 109 52.31 -22.00 -10.03
N MET A 110 52.38 -20.73 -10.45
CA MET A 110 53.14 -20.30 -11.63
C MET A 110 54.64 -20.59 -11.49
N LYS A 111 55.20 -20.43 -10.29
CA LYS A 111 56.62 -20.70 -10.05
C LYS A 111 56.96 -22.19 -10.02
N SER A 112 55.98 -23.05 -9.72
CA SER A 112 56.17 -24.50 -9.54
C SER A 112 55.72 -25.37 -10.72
N ARG A 113 54.94 -24.84 -11.67
CA ARG A 113 54.43 -25.61 -12.81
C ARG A 113 55.25 -25.37 -14.07
N THR A 114 55.80 -26.43 -14.66
CA THR A 114 56.25 -26.40 -16.05
C THR A 114 55.04 -26.21 -16.96
N GLU A 115 55.23 -25.48 -18.06
CA GLU A 115 54.22 -25.07 -19.05
C GLU A 115 53.29 -26.19 -19.56
N LYS A 116 53.71 -27.45 -19.37
CA LYS A 116 53.01 -28.67 -19.79
C LYS A 116 51.79 -29.00 -18.91
N ASP A 117 51.89 -28.84 -17.59
CA ASP A 117 50.80 -29.17 -16.64
C ASP A 117 49.66 -28.14 -16.73
N VAL A 118 50.00 -26.87 -16.97
CA VAL A 118 49.01 -25.79 -17.15
C VAL A 118 48.22 -25.98 -18.45
N LYS A 119 48.86 -26.44 -19.53
CA LYS A 119 48.18 -26.72 -20.80
C LYS A 119 47.20 -27.89 -20.68
N GLU A 120 47.54 -28.91 -19.89
CA GLU A 120 46.65 -30.06 -19.67
C GLU A 120 45.41 -29.70 -18.84
N ASP A 121 45.59 -28.90 -17.78
CA ASP A 121 44.48 -28.42 -16.95
C ASP A 121 43.55 -27.47 -17.72
N ILE A 122 44.10 -26.56 -18.54
CA ILE A 122 43.30 -25.70 -19.41
C ILE A 122 42.49 -26.53 -20.42
N ALA A 123 43.08 -27.60 -20.99
CA ALA A 123 42.37 -28.49 -21.91
C ALA A 123 41.21 -29.24 -21.21
N LYS A 124 41.42 -29.70 -19.97
CA LYS A 124 40.37 -30.35 -19.16
C LYS A 124 39.22 -29.38 -18.84
N ILE A 125 39.52 -28.14 -18.44
CA ILE A 125 38.52 -27.10 -18.15
C ILE A 125 37.73 -26.76 -19.42
N LYS A 126 38.39 -26.61 -20.57
CA LYS A 126 37.71 -26.32 -21.85
C LYS A 126 36.73 -27.43 -22.24
N LYS A 127 37.13 -28.70 -22.09
CA LYS A 127 36.28 -29.86 -22.37
C LYS A 127 35.08 -29.94 -21.42
N TYR A 128 35.26 -29.59 -20.14
CA TYR A 128 34.17 -29.55 -19.17
C TYR A 128 33.14 -28.45 -19.50
N LYS A 129 33.62 -27.25 -19.86
CA LYS A 129 32.76 -26.12 -20.27
C LYS A 129 31.91 -26.44 -21.50
N GLU A 130 32.49 -27.11 -22.50
CA GLU A 130 31.77 -27.51 -23.71
C GLU A 130 30.66 -28.53 -23.41
N LYS A 131 30.93 -29.49 -22.52
CA LYS A 131 29.92 -30.47 -22.08
C LYS A 131 28.77 -29.80 -21.32
N LEU A 132 29.07 -28.79 -20.51
CA LEU A 132 28.04 -28.03 -19.78
C LEU A 132 27.14 -27.24 -20.74
N ASN A 133 27.72 -26.59 -21.75
CA ASN A 133 26.95 -25.85 -22.75
C ASN A 133 26.03 -26.75 -23.57
N LYS A 134 26.49 -27.94 -23.99
CA LYS A 134 25.62 -28.91 -24.69
C LYS A 134 24.43 -29.35 -23.84
N LYS A 135 24.66 -29.58 -22.54
CA LYS A 135 23.59 -29.96 -21.61
C LYS A 135 22.60 -28.81 -21.37
N LEU A 136 23.08 -27.56 -21.36
CA LEU A 136 22.23 -26.37 -21.25
C LEU A 136 21.32 -26.22 -22.47
N GLU A 137 21.84 -26.41 -23.68
CA GLU A 137 21.04 -26.32 -24.91
C GLU A 137 19.99 -27.44 -24.98
N GLN A 138 20.32 -28.67 -24.60
CA GLN A 138 19.34 -29.76 -24.49
C GLN A 138 18.19 -29.42 -23.53
N LEU A 139 18.51 -28.88 -22.36
CA LEU A 139 17.51 -28.43 -21.38
C LEU A 139 16.61 -27.31 -21.92
N LYS A 140 17.17 -26.38 -22.71
CA LYS A 140 16.37 -25.31 -23.35
C LYS A 140 15.41 -25.87 -24.41
N GLU A 141 15.83 -26.87 -25.19
CA GLU A 141 14.95 -27.51 -26.17
C GLU A 141 13.84 -28.33 -25.50
N GLU A 142 14.15 -29.07 -24.43
CA GLU A 142 13.14 -29.80 -23.64
C GLU A 142 12.09 -28.85 -23.02
N LEU A 143 12.49 -27.66 -22.58
CA LEU A 143 11.58 -26.63 -22.08
C LEU A 143 10.72 -25.96 -23.16
N LYS A 144 11.15 -25.99 -24.42
CA LYS A 144 10.42 -25.37 -25.54
C LYS A 144 9.36 -26.29 -26.16
N ASN A 145 9.51 -27.60 -25.96
CA ASN A 145 8.59 -28.64 -26.44
C ASN A 145 7.59 -29.12 -25.36
N LYS A 146 7.50 -28.40 -24.25
CA LYS A 146 6.59 -28.65 -23.14
C LYS A 146 5.59 -27.51 -23.00
#